data_AF-A0A1G6K8S2-F1
#
_entry.id   AF-A0A1G6K8S2-F1
#
_cell.length_a   1.000
_cell.length_b   1.000
_cell.length_c   1.000
_cell.angle_alpha   90.00
_cell.angle_beta   90.00
_cell.angle_gamma   90.00
#
_symmetry.space_group_name_H-M   'P 1'
#
loop_
_entity.id
_entity.type
_entity.pdbx_description
1 polymer ?
#
loop_
_entity_poly.entity_id
_entity_poly.type
_entity_poly.pdbx_seq_one_letter_code
_entity_poly.pdbx_strand_id
1 'polypeptide(L)'
;MRRLLCQVCGAAADHTGDGVLWLLRDKGERWPEDMLVSEPPICLPCVHLAVRACPALRKGHILLRAKSFELYGVDGLRYRAANPYPVPIDHHIVAFTDPVIRWTLASKLVREVADFSVLSL
;
A
#
# COMPACT_ATOMS: atom_id res chain seq x y z
N MET A 1 4.29 5.32 -5.27
CA MET A 1 4.28 5.85 -3.89
C MET A 1 5.58 6.51 -3.41
N ARG A 2 6.62 6.71 -4.24
CA ARG A 2 7.85 7.43 -3.79
C ARG A 2 7.60 8.89 -3.42
N ARG A 3 6.74 9.57 -4.18
CA ARG A 3 6.40 11.00 -4.03
C ARG A 3 5.29 11.29 -2.99
N LEU A 4 4.78 10.26 -2.31
CA LEU A 4 3.70 10.39 -1.29
C LEU A 4 2.49 11.22 -1.78
N LEU A 5 1.99 10.87 -2.96
CA LEU A 5 0.82 11.52 -3.55
C LEU A 5 -0.48 10.83 -3.10
N CYS A 6 -1.53 11.63 -2.97
CA CYS A 6 -2.88 11.20 -2.65
C CYS A 6 -3.40 10.18 -3.68
N GLN A 7 -3.88 9.03 -3.19
CA GLN A 7 -4.47 7.95 -4.00
C GLN A 7 -5.73 8.36 -4.78
N VAL A 8 -6.33 9.53 -4.48
CA VAL A 8 -7.54 10.02 -5.14
C VAL A 8 -7.24 11.11 -6.15
N CYS A 9 -6.64 12.23 -5.71
CA CYS A 9 -6.48 13.42 -6.54
C CYS A 9 -5.06 13.60 -7.11
N GLY A 10 -4.09 12.80 -6.67
CA GLY A 10 -2.69 12.93 -7.11
C GLY A 10 -1.93 14.14 -6.57
N ALA A 11 -2.56 15.01 -5.78
CA ALA A 11 -1.87 16.06 -5.02
C ALA A 11 -1.02 15.46 -3.89
N ALA A 12 -0.25 16.28 -3.16
CA ALA A 12 0.46 15.81 -1.97
C ALA A 12 -0.52 15.16 -0.97
N ALA A 13 -0.13 14.02 -0.39
CA ALA A 13 -0.86 13.46 0.74
C ALA A 13 -0.76 14.38 1.96
N ASP A 14 -1.65 14.17 2.92
CA ASP A 14 -1.58 14.92 4.17
C ASP A 14 -0.36 14.46 4.97
N HIS A 15 0.52 15.42 5.27
CA HIS A 15 1.80 15.19 5.92
C HIS A 15 2.03 16.29 6.96
N THR A 16 2.18 15.88 8.21
CA THR A 16 2.44 16.75 9.36
C THR A 16 3.68 16.26 10.12
N GLY A 17 4.07 16.95 11.20
CA GLY A 17 5.14 16.47 12.10
C GLY A 17 4.84 15.11 12.74
N ASP A 18 3.58 14.68 12.76
CA ASP A 18 3.15 13.39 13.28
C ASP A 18 3.14 12.28 12.23
N GLY A 19 3.51 12.58 10.98
CA GLY A 19 3.64 11.60 9.90
C GLY A 19 2.64 11.79 8.75
N VAL A 20 2.53 10.76 7.91
CA VAL A 20 1.73 10.77 6.67
C VAL A 20 0.41 10.04 6.88
N LEU A 21 -0.68 10.56 6.31
CA LEU A 21 -2.01 9.98 6.42
C LEU A 21 -2.24 8.87 5.38
N TRP A 22 -2.77 7.75 5.84
CA TRP A 22 -3.10 6.57 5.03
C TRP A 22 -4.56 6.17 5.28
N LEU A 23 -5.26 5.80 4.21
CA LEU A 23 -6.57 5.18 4.27
C LEU A 23 -6.49 3.80 3.64
N LEU A 24 -6.64 2.78 4.48
CA LEU A 24 -6.47 1.38 4.13
C LEU A 24 -7.81 0.66 4.19
N ARG A 25 -7.94 -0.43 3.44
CA ARG A 25 -9.07 -1.34 3.59
C ARG A 25 -8.91 -2.16 4.85
N ASP A 26 -9.98 -2.25 5.64
CA ASP A 26 -10.02 -3.21 6.75
C ASP A 26 -10.28 -4.62 6.21
N LYS A 27 -9.34 -5.53 6.49
CA LYS A 27 -9.42 -6.95 6.11
C LYS A 27 -9.81 -7.85 7.30
N GLY A 28 -9.96 -7.29 8.50
CA GLY A 28 -10.24 -8.06 9.73
C GLY A 28 -9.06 -8.88 10.23
N GLU A 29 -7.86 -8.65 9.70
CA GLU A 29 -6.63 -9.31 10.11
C GLU A 29 -6.06 -8.62 11.36
N ARG A 30 -5.42 -9.38 12.26
CA ARG A 30 -4.76 -8.81 13.44
C ARG A 30 -3.53 -8.03 13.00
N TRP A 31 -3.42 -6.80 13.48
CA TRP A 31 -2.38 -5.85 13.11
C TRP A 31 -1.00 -6.34 13.56
N PRO A 32 -0.07 -6.60 12.63
CA PRO A 32 1.35 -6.65 12.97
C PRO A 32 1.86 -5.24 13.33
N GLU A 33 2.97 -5.15 14.06
CA GLU A 33 3.64 -3.87 14.37
C GLU A 33 4.15 -3.18 13.09
N ASP A 34 4.47 -3.98 12.07
CA ASP A 34 4.93 -3.64 10.73
C ASP A 34 3.91 -4.07 9.66
N MET A 35 3.31 -3.10 8.96
CA MET A 35 2.30 -3.39 7.93
C MET A 35 2.84 -3.14 6.52
N LEU A 36 2.81 -4.17 5.67
CA LEU A 36 3.08 -4.01 4.25
C LEU A 36 1.84 -3.48 3.53
N VAL A 37 1.99 -2.30 2.93
CA VAL A 37 0.89 -1.55 2.31
C VAL A 37 1.17 -1.22 0.86
N SER A 38 0.18 -1.48 0.02
CA SER A 38 0.21 -1.21 -1.43
C SER A 38 -0.63 0.01 -1.82
N GLU A 39 -1.54 0.40 -0.94
CA GLU A 39 -2.44 1.54 -1.04
C GLU A 39 -1.66 2.85 -0.83
N PRO A 40 -1.71 3.82 -1.77
CA PRO A 40 -1.03 5.09 -1.58
C PRO A 40 -1.60 5.92 -0.42
N PRO A 41 -0.83 6.87 0.12
CA PRO A 41 -1.31 7.75 1.17
C PRO A 41 -2.43 8.65 0.63
N ILE A 42 -3.09 9.40 1.52
CA ILE A 42 -4.28 10.19 1.17
C ILE A 42 -4.16 11.62 1.74
N CYS A 43 -4.78 12.60 1.07
CA CYS A 43 -4.94 13.94 1.64
C CYS A 43 -6.26 14.05 2.41
N LEU A 44 -6.29 14.90 3.44
CA LEU A 44 -7.45 15.06 4.32
C LEU A 44 -8.76 15.36 3.57
N PRO A 45 -8.81 16.25 2.55
CA PRO A 45 -10.05 16.52 1.81
C PRO A 45 -10.61 15.30 1.06
N CYS A 46 -9.76 14.33 0.69
CA CYS A 46 -10.15 13.18 -0.10
C CYS A 46 -10.62 11.98 0.74
N VAL A 47 -10.46 11.98 2.07
CA VAL A 47 -10.73 10.80 2.90
C VAL A 47 -12.21 10.37 2.82
N HIS A 48 -13.15 11.26 3.11
CA HIS A 48 -14.57 10.93 3.03
C HIS A 48 -15.02 10.63 1.60
N LEU A 49 -14.41 11.26 0.60
CA LEU A 49 -14.71 10.97 -0.81
C LEU A 49 -14.30 9.54 -1.16
N ALA A 50 -13.10 9.11 -0.79
CA ALA A 50 -12.60 7.76 -1.03
C ALA A 50 -13.51 6.71 -0.38
N VAL A 51 -13.90 6.92 0.88
CA VAL A 51 -14.82 6.01 1.58
C VAL A 51 -16.17 5.94 0.87
N ARG A 52 -16.78 7.06 0.48
CA ARG A 52 -18.07 7.04 -0.23
C ARG A 52 -17.98 6.35 -1.60
N ALA A 53 -16.93 6.64 -2.36
CA ALA A 53 -16.78 6.17 -3.73
C ALA A 53 -16.38 4.69 -3.84
N CYS A 54 -15.61 4.16 -2.89
CA CYS A 54 -15.06 2.81 -2.96
C CYS A 54 -15.93 1.80 -2.17
N PRO A 55 -16.57 0.82 -2.82
CA PRO A 55 -17.37 -0.20 -2.12
C PRO A 55 -16.57 -1.00 -1.09
N ALA A 56 -15.28 -1.21 -1.30
CA ALA A 56 -14.43 -1.95 -0.37
C ALA A 56 -14.19 -1.14 0.93
N LEU A 57 -13.93 0.16 0.82
CA LEU A 57 -13.73 1.03 1.99
C LEU A 57 -15.02 1.27 2.77
N ARG A 58 -16.19 1.24 2.11
CA ARG A 58 -17.50 1.28 2.80
C ARG A 58 -17.75 0.06 3.68
N LYS A 59 -17.22 -1.10 3.30
CA LYS A 59 -17.37 -2.34 4.09
C LYS A 59 -16.47 -2.37 5.32
N GLY A 60 -15.37 -1.63 5.28
CA GLY A 60 -14.40 -1.53 6.35
C GLY A 60 -13.17 -0.78 5.87
N HIS A 61 -12.73 0.20 6.64
CA HIS A 61 -11.54 0.98 6.37
C HIS A 61 -10.86 1.36 7.67
N ILE A 62 -9.56 1.62 7.57
CA ILE A 62 -8.79 2.20 8.67
C ILE A 62 -8.11 3.45 8.17
N LEU A 63 -8.32 4.52 8.93
CA LEU A 63 -7.56 5.75 8.80
C LEU A 63 -6.42 5.69 9.82
N LEU A 64 -5.19 5.86 9.36
CA LEU A 64 -4.04 5.91 10.25
C LEU A 64 -3.07 7.01 9.82
N ARG A 65 -2.30 7.51 10.79
CA ARG A 65 -1.16 8.38 10.53
C ARG A 65 0.11 7.67 10.96
N ALA A 66 1.08 7.56 10.05
CA ALA A 66 2.31 6.81 10.27
C ALA A 66 3.55 7.69 10.17
N LYS A 67 4.47 7.52 11.13
CA LYS A 67 5.77 8.20 11.16
C LYS A 67 6.85 7.44 10.39
N SER A 68 6.77 6.11 10.36
CA SER A 68 7.64 5.26 9.55
C SER A 68 6.88 4.68 8.36
N PHE A 69 7.46 4.77 7.16
CA PHE A 69 6.80 4.34 5.92
C PHE A 69 7.81 3.92 4.84
N GLU A 70 8.84 3.14 5.18
CA GLU A 70 9.95 2.80 4.29
C GLU A 70 9.53 2.06 3.00
N LEU A 71 10.31 2.23 1.93
CA LEU A 71 10.10 1.47 0.70
C LEU A 71 10.52 0.01 0.92
N TYR A 72 9.57 -0.91 0.77
CA TYR A 72 9.82 -2.34 1.00
C TYR A 72 10.10 -3.09 -0.30
N GLY A 73 9.22 -2.96 -1.29
CA GLY A 73 9.24 -3.83 -2.46
C GLY A 73 8.09 -3.57 -3.43
N VAL A 74 7.64 -4.62 -4.10
CA VAL A 74 6.53 -4.58 -5.06
C VAL A 74 5.53 -5.71 -4.82
N ASP A 75 4.25 -5.44 -5.05
CA ASP A 75 3.21 -6.46 -5.19
C ASP A 75 3.07 -6.76 -6.68
N GLY A 76 3.20 -8.04 -7.06
CA GLY A 76 3.23 -8.41 -8.47
C GLY A 76 3.16 -9.90 -8.75
N LEU A 77 3.01 -10.21 -10.03
CA LEU A 77 2.90 -11.59 -10.53
C LEU A 77 4.29 -12.13 -10.84
N ARG A 78 4.69 -13.21 -10.16
CA ARG A 78 5.96 -13.87 -10.36
C ARG A 78 5.90 -14.89 -11.50
N TYR A 79 6.98 -14.97 -12.26
CA TYR A 79 7.16 -15.90 -13.36
C TYR A 79 8.33 -16.84 -13.13
N ARG A 80 8.34 -17.95 -13.87
CA ARG A 80 9.52 -18.79 -14.06
C ARG A 80 9.80 -18.97 -15.55
N ALA A 81 11.04 -19.30 -15.86
CA ALA A 81 11.43 -19.75 -17.18
C ALA A 81 10.61 -20.98 -17.60
N ALA A 82 10.13 -20.95 -18.84
CA ALA A 82 9.51 -22.05 -19.55
C ALA A 82 9.65 -21.80 -21.07
N ASN A 83 9.38 -22.81 -21.88
CA ASN A 83 9.48 -22.76 -23.34
C ASN A 83 8.09 -23.01 -23.96
N PRO A 84 7.60 -22.18 -24.91
CA PRO A 84 8.26 -21.02 -25.53
C PRO A 84 8.22 -19.71 -24.74
N TYR A 85 7.41 -19.62 -23.68
CA TYR A 85 7.22 -18.39 -22.92
C TYR A 85 7.31 -18.65 -21.40
N PRO A 86 7.74 -17.66 -20.61
CA PRO A 86 7.62 -17.72 -19.15
C PRO A 86 6.18 -17.98 -18.70
N VAL A 87 6.02 -18.75 -17.64
CA VAL A 87 4.70 -19.07 -17.06
C VAL A 87 4.53 -18.41 -15.70
N PRO A 88 3.32 -17.90 -15.38
CA PRO A 88 3.05 -17.32 -14.07
C PRO A 88 3.04 -18.41 -12.99
N ILE A 89 3.45 -18.05 -11.78
CA ILE A 89 3.49 -18.94 -10.62
C ILE A 89 2.46 -18.49 -9.59
N ASP A 90 2.64 -17.28 -9.07
CA ASP A 90 1.86 -16.73 -7.97
C ASP A 90 1.92 -15.20 -7.96
N HIS A 91 0.99 -14.59 -7.22
CA HIS A 91 0.95 -13.15 -6.98
C HIS A 91 1.21 -12.91 -5.49
N HIS A 92 2.29 -12.19 -5.17
CA HIS A 92 2.61 -11.83 -3.80
C HIS A 92 3.51 -10.60 -3.74
N ILE A 93 3.72 -10.10 -2.52
CA ILE A 93 4.65 -9.02 -2.22
C ILE A 93 6.08 -9.57 -2.22
N VAL A 94 6.97 -8.91 -2.94
CA VAL A 94 8.41 -9.24 -3.06
C VAL A 94 9.24 -8.04 -2.63
N ALA A 95 10.13 -8.23 -1.67
CA ALA A 95 11.06 -7.20 -1.19
C ALA A 95 12.07 -6.80 -2.29
N PHE A 96 12.55 -5.55 -2.27
CA PHE A 96 13.58 -5.10 -3.22
C PHE A 96 14.90 -5.86 -3.10
N THR A 97 15.19 -6.41 -1.92
CA THR A 97 16.38 -7.19 -1.62
C THR A 97 16.27 -8.65 -2.06
N ASP A 98 15.06 -9.15 -2.36
CA ASP A 98 14.85 -10.53 -2.77
C ASP A 98 15.26 -10.71 -4.25
N PRO A 99 16.21 -11.62 -4.56
CA PRO A 99 16.62 -11.89 -5.94
C PRO A 99 15.46 -12.26 -6.89
N VAL A 100 14.37 -12.81 -6.36
CA VAL A 100 13.18 -13.20 -7.14
C VAL A 100 12.49 -12.02 -7.80
N ILE A 101 12.73 -10.78 -7.34
CA ILE A 101 12.14 -9.57 -7.92
C ILE A 101 12.45 -9.41 -9.41
N ARG A 102 13.56 -9.98 -9.89
CA ARG A 102 13.94 -9.99 -11.32
C ARG A 102 12.99 -10.81 -12.20
N TRP A 103 12.18 -11.66 -11.58
CA TRP A 103 11.18 -12.52 -12.21
C TRP A 103 9.74 -12.07 -11.90
N THR A 104 9.57 -10.88 -11.32
CA THR A 104 8.26 -10.37 -10.89
C THR A 104 7.81 -9.22 -11.77
N LEU A 105 6.64 -9.36 -12.38
CA LEU A 105 5.95 -8.26 -13.05
C LEU A 105 5.25 -7.40 -11.99
N ALA A 106 5.90 -6.29 -11.61
CA ALA A 106 5.41 -5.38 -10.60
C ALA A 106 4.10 -4.69 -11.02
N SER A 107 3.09 -4.74 -10.15
CA SER A 107 1.81 -4.04 -10.33
C SER A 107 1.68 -2.83 -9.41
N LYS A 108 2.16 -2.95 -8.17
CA LYS A 108 2.13 -1.87 -7.18
C LYS A 108 3.45 -1.78 -6.45
N LEU A 109 3.83 -0.57 -6.06
CA LEU A 109 4.88 -0.37 -5.06
C LEU A 109 4.36 -0.81 -3.69
N VAL A 110 5.22 -1.23 -2.78
CA VAL A 110 4.85 -1.58 -1.40
C VAL A 110 5.74 -0.81 -0.44
N ARG A 111 5.14 -0.32 0.63
CA ARG A 111 5.83 0.28 1.77
C ARG A 111 5.57 -0.54 3.01
N GLU A 112 6.54 -0.54 3.90
CA GLU A 112 6.37 -1.00 5.27
C GLU A 112 6.00 0.22 6.12
N VAL A 113 4.86 0.15 6.80
CA VAL A 113 4.33 1.22 7.64
C VAL A 113 4.37 0.77 9.09
N ALA A 114 4.98 1.60 9.93
CA ALA A 114 5.16 1.38 11.37
C ALA A 114 5.07 2.72 12.13
N ASP A 115 5.07 2.66 13.46
CA ASP A 115 4.93 3.84 14.33
C ASP A 115 3.74 4.71 13.92
N PHE A 116 2.54 4.13 14.04
CA PHE A 116 1.31 4.75 13.60
C PHE A 116 0.26 4.86 14.71
N SER A 117 -0.60 5.86 14.56
CA SER A 117 -1.83 6.00 15.33
C SER A 117 -3.04 5.79 14.43
N VAL A 118 -4.00 5.00 14.92
CA VAL A 118 -5.30 4.84 14.25
C VAL A 118 -6.17 6.05 14.61
N LEU A 119 -6.82 6.61 13.60
CA LEU A 119 -7.68 7.78 13.70
C LEU A 119 -9.13 7.37 13.45
N SER A 120 -10.07 8.08 14.09
CA SER A 120 -11.48 8.02 13.72
C SER A 120 -11.72 8.87 12.47
N LEU A 121 -12.56 8.36 11.57
CA LEU A 121 -13.10 9.15 10.46
C LEU A 121 -14.37 9.89 10.85
#